data_AF-A0A6M3JHK4-F1
#
_entry.id   AF-A0A6M3JHK4-F1
#
_cell.length_a   1.000
_cell.length_b   1.000
_cell.length_c   1.000
_cell.angle_alpha   90.00
_cell.angle_beta   90.00
_cell.angle_gamma   90.00
#
_symmetry.space_group_name_H-M   'P 1'
#
loop_
_entity.id
_entity.type
_entity.pdbx_description
1 polymer ?
#
loop_
_entity_poly.entity_id
_entity_poly.type
_entity_poly.pdbx_seq_one_letter_code
_entity_poly.pdbx_strand_id
1 'polypeptide(L)'
;MWPWKNYYPLYQQEVARRTHAEALVQVWKNKYFYTVNKPSIKPEVVDYVDTGTLVEELFNYLGSYRVLYPLDNYYAVTSLEDVLRRVQLAGVHKLVKILDVHDCDDFAIGLVGEFSNDPFWWDKPFGFIIAGSHVLNIFYAKHEGVSQLYLLEPMTGELVPKETINGEIITMVVIP
;
A
#
# COMPACT_ATOMS: atom_id res chain seq x y z
N MET A 1 -27.71 46.16 10.99
CA MET A 1 -26.54 45.44 10.43
C MET A 1 -26.53 44.05 11.07
N TRP A 2 -26.94 43.00 10.34
CA TRP A 2 -27.10 41.64 10.87
C TRP A 2 -25.75 40.92 11.07
N PRO A 3 -25.58 40.06 12.09
CA PRO A 3 -24.28 39.55 12.55
C PRO A 3 -23.83 38.31 11.77
N TRP A 4 -23.68 38.42 10.45
CA TRP A 4 -23.18 37.29 9.62
C TRP A 4 -21.69 37.01 9.80
N LYS A 5 -20.92 37.95 10.37
CA LYS A 5 -19.46 37.81 10.56
C LYS A 5 -19.06 36.74 11.58
N ASN A 6 -19.94 36.32 12.47
CA ASN A 6 -19.65 35.29 13.49
C ASN A 6 -20.00 33.85 13.04
N TYR A 7 -20.73 33.69 11.93
CA TYR A 7 -21.15 32.38 11.42
C TYR A 7 -20.29 31.86 10.27
N TYR A 8 -19.45 32.72 9.67
CA TYR A 8 -18.63 32.35 8.52
C TYR A 8 -17.60 31.25 8.83
N PRO A 9 -16.90 31.25 9.98
CA PRO A 9 -15.96 30.17 10.34
C PRO A 9 -16.68 28.84 10.64
N LEU A 10 -17.84 28.90 11.29
CA LEU A 10 -18.67 27.73 11.56
C LEU A 10 -19.27 27.15 10.27
N TYR A 11 -19.66 28.00 9.33
CA TYR A 11 -20.13 27.60 8.00
C TYR A 11 -19.01 26.93 7.19
N GLN A 12 -17.78 27.46 7.23
CA GLN A 12 -16.64 26.81 6.57
C GLN A 12 -16.28 25.45 7.19
N GLN A 13 -16.34 25.33 8.53
CA GLN A 13 -16.14 24.04 9.21
C GLN A 13 -17.27 23.04 8.92
N GLU A 14 -18.51 23.49 8.84
CA GLU A 14 -19.67 22.66 8.52
C GLU A 14 -19.66 22.22 7.04
N VAL A 15 -19.26 23.10 6.12
CA VAL A 15 -19.05 22.78 4.70
C VAL A 15 -17.88 21.80 4.55
N ALA A 16 -16.76 22.02 5.25
CA ALA A 16 -15.63 21.09 5.27
C ALA A 16 -16.02 19.70 5.83
N ARG A 17 -16.82 19.65 6.90
CA ARG A 17 -17.38 18.41 7.46
C ARG A 17 -18.37 17.73 6.53
N ARG A 18 -19.21 18.48 5.82
CA ARG A 18 -20.15 17.95 4.83
C ARG A 18 -19.41 17.39 3.63
N THR A 19 -18.41 18.09 3.10
CA THR A 19 -17.55 17.57 2.03
C THR A 19 -16.75 16.35 2.50
N HIS A 20 -16.31 16.31 3.75
CA HIS A 20 -15.62 15.16 4.34
C HIS A 20 -16.57 13.96 4.51
N ALA A 21 -17.79 14.17 5.01
CA ALA A 21 -18.79 13.12 5.14
C ALA A 21 -19.27 12.60 3.78
N GLU A 22 -19.46 13.48 2.79
CA GLU A 22 -19.79 13.11 1.41
C GLU A 22 -18.64 12.35 0.74
N ALA A 23 -17.39 12.75 0.97
CA ALA A 23 -16.21 12.04 0.50
C ALA A 23 -16.07 10.66 1.15
N LEU A 24 -16.29 10.56 2.47
CA LEU A 24 -16.34 9.27 3.18
C LEU A 24 -17.48 8.39 2.65
N VAL A 25 -18.67 8.95 2.40
CA VAL A 25 -19.79 8.21 1.79
C VAL A 25 -19.47 7.76 0.38
N GLN A 26 -18.71 8.55 -0.40
CA GLN A 26 -18.27 8.17 -1.74
C GLN A 26 -17.22 7.04 -1.69
N VAL A 27 -16.24 7.13 -0.78
CA VAL A 27 -15.28 6.06 -0.49
C VAL A 27 -16.02 4.80 -0.04
N TRP A 28 -16.99 4.92 0.86
CA TRP A 28 -17.78 3.81 1.36
C TRP A 28 -18.60 3.18 0.23
N LYS A 29 -19.34 3.96 -0.55
CA LYS A 29 -20.08 3.46 -1.72
C LYS A 29 -19.15 2.73 -2.69
N ASN A 30 -17.99 3.29 -3.00
CA ASN A 30 -17.00 2.61 -3.84
C ASN A 30 -16.50 1.30 -3.21
N LYS A 31 -16.22 1.28 -1.90
CA LYS A 31 -15.75 0.10 -1.15
C LYS A 31 -16.72 -1.09 -1.25
N TYR A 32 -18.04 -0.86 -1.22
CA TYR A 32 -19.04 -1.93 -1.35
C TYR A 32 -19.23 -2.45 -2.78
N PHE A 33 -18.86 -1.68 -3.81
CA PHE A 33 -18.87 -2.16 -5.20
C PHE A 33 -17.68 -3.07 -5.53
N TYR A 34 -16.55 -2.95 -4.83
CA TYR A 34 -15.36 -3.78 -5.07
C TYR A 34 -15.36 -5.13 -4.33
N THR A 35 -16.27 -5.36 -3.37
CA THR A 35 -16.35 -6.61 -2.59
C THR A 35 -17.11 -7.76 -3.26
N VAL A 36 -17.55 -7.63 -4.52
CA VAL A 36 -18.33 -8.69 -5.19
C VAL A 36 -17.45 -9.45 -6.19
N ASN A 37 -17.00 -10.65 -5.81
CA ASN A 37 -16.35 -11.65 -6.69
C ASN A 37 -15.12 -11.15 -7.47
N LYS A 38 -14.12 -10.56 -6.81
CA LYS A 38 -12.82 -10.38 -7.47
C LYS A 38 -12.24 -11.77 -7.79
N PRO A 39 -11.88 -12.06 -9.05
CA PRO A 39 -11.25 -13.33 -9.38
C PRO A 39 -9.94 -13.44 -8.61
N SER A 40 -9.79 -14.53 -7.86
CA SER A 40 -8.52 -14.88 -7.23
C SER A 40 -7.59 -15.43 -8.31
N ILE A 41 -6.33 -15.02 -8.24
CA ILE A 41 -5.28 -15.52 -9.10
C ILE A 41 -4.41 -16.39 -8.23
N LYS A 42 -4.22 -17.66 -8.61
CA LYS A 42 -3.20 -18.50 -8.00
C LYS A 42 -1.84 -18.12 -8.61
N PRO A 43 -0.91 -17.52 -7.85
CA PRO A 43 0.42 -17.24 -8.34
C PRO A 43 1.23 -18.53 -8.44
N GLU A 44 2.22 -18.56 -9.33
CA GLU A 44 3.25 -19.59 -9.29
C GLU A 44 4.25 -19.26 -8.17
N VAL A 45 4.46 -20.21 -7.26
CA VAL A 45 5.53 -20.09 -6.26
C VAL A 45 6.81 -20.62 -6.88
N VAL A 46 7.79 -19.73 -7.04
CA VAL A 46 9.05 -20.02 -7.74
C VAL A 46 10.23 -20.16 -6.80
N ASP A 47 10.09 -19.71 -5.55
CA ASP A 47 11.10 -19.84 -4.50
C ASP A 47 10.48 -19.60 -3.11
N TYR A 48 11.31 -19.73 -2.07
CA TYR A 48 11.00 -19.29 -0.71
C TYR A 48 12.17 -18.47 -0.14
N VAL A 49 11.86 -17.44 0.63
CA VAL A 49 12.86 -16.63 1.34
C VAL A 49 12.54 -16.65 2.82
N ASP A 50 13.56 -16.94 3.65
CA ASP A 50 13.43 -16.80 5.10
C ASP A 50 13.57 -15.33 5.53
N THR A 51 13.10 -15.04 6.74
CA THR A 51 13.09 -13.66 7.26
C THR A 51 14.49 -13.08 7.41
N GLY A 52 15.49 -13.87 7.82
CA GLY A 52 16.86 -13.38 7.96
C GLY A 52 17.41 -12.90 6.62
N THR A 53 17.28 -13.73 5.58
CA THR A 53 17.68 -13.37 4.22
C THR A 53 16.92 -12.12 3.72
N LEU A 54 15.60 -12.06 3.91
CA LEU A 54 14.82 -10.90 3.48
C LEU A 54 15.23 -9.62 4.22
N VAL A 55 15.52 -9.69 5.52
CA VAL A 55 16.02 -8.55 6.32
C VAL A 55 17.36 -8.04 5.77
N GLU A 56 18.28 -8.95 5.41
CA GLU A 56 19.56 -8.59 4.82
C GLU A 56 19.39 -7.92 3.45
N GLU A 57 18.55 -8.47 2.58
CA GLU A 57 18.20 -7.87 1.29
C GLU A 57 17.61 -6.47 1.47
N LEU A 58 16.70 -6.30 2.44
CA LEU A 58 16.10 -5.00 2.76
C LEU A 58 17.14 -4.01 3.26
N PHE A 59 18.05 -4.44 4.12
CA PHE A 59 19.14 -3.58 4.59
C PHE A 59 20.05 -3.16 3.44
N ASN A 60 20.45 -4.09 2.56
CA ASN A 60 21.28 -3.79 1.40
C ASN A 60 20.55 -2.85 0.41
N TYR A 61 19.26 -3.08 0.20
CA TYR A 61 18.46 -2.29 -0.73
C TYR A 61 18.12 -0.91 -0.18
N LEU A 62 17.79 -0.76 1.10
CA LEU A 62 17.36 0.50 1.69
C LEU A 62 18.52 1.30 2.32
N GLY A 63 19.64 0.64 2.62
CA GLY A 63 20.81 1.20 3.29
C GLY A 63 20.64 1.36 4.80
N SER A 64 19.49 1.87 5.25
CA SER A 64 19.16 1.98 6.68
C SER A 64 17.66 2.11 6.91
N TYR A 65 17.19 1.63 8.06
CA TYR A 65 15.82 1.82 8.54
C TYR A 65 15.84 1.86 10.08
N ARG A 66 14.84 2.51 10.68
CA ARG A 66 14.72 2.56 12.15
C ARG A 66 14.13 1.29 12.72
N VAL A 67 13.02 0.82 12.15
CA VAL A 67 12.26 -0.31 12.67
C VAL A 67 11.73 -1.18 11.54
N LEU A 68 11.84 -2.49 11.72
CA LEU A 68 11.31 -3.52 10.83
C LEU A 68 10.43 -4.48 11.64
N TYR A 69 9.23 -4.76 11.12
CA TYR A 69 8.28 -5.70 11.70
C TYR A 69 8.03 -6.84 10.71
N PRO A 70 8.85 -7.91 10.75
CA PRO A 70 8.52 -9.13 10.02
C PRO A 70 7.36 -9.83 10.71
N LEU A 71 6.36 -10.26 9.94
CA LEU A 71 5.17 -10.92 10.47
C LEU A 71 5.20 -12.45 10.34
N ASP A 72 6.09 -13.00 9.50
CA ASP A 72 6.28 -14.44 9.32
C ASP A 72 7.75 -14.82 9.39
N ASN A 73 8.04 -16.12 9.37
CA ASN A 73 9.41 -16.65 9.32
C ASN A 73 9.88 -16.96 7.90
N TYR A 74 8.95 -17.27 7.00
CA TYR A 74 9.20 -17.65 5.61
C TYR A 74 8.14 -17.04 4.71
N TYR A 75 8.56 -16.66 3.51
CA TYR A 75 7.70 -16.06 2.51
C TYR A 75 7.85 -16.81 1.18
N ALA A 76 6.73 -17.10 0.53
CA ALA A 76 6.70 -17.65 -0.82
C ALA A 76 7.04 -16.54 -1.82
N VAL A 77 8.03 -16.77 -2.67
CA VAL A 77 8.41 -15.82 -3.73
C VAL A 77 7.66 -16.19 -5.01
N THR A 78 7.10 -15.18 -5.66
CA THR A 78 6.42 -15.32 -6.96
C THR A 78 7.05 -14.40 -8.00
N SER A 79 6.54 -14.47 -9.23
CA SER A 79 7.00 -13.64 -10.34
C SER A 79 6.57 -12.18 -10.15
N LEU A 80 7.39 -11.24 -10.63
CA LEU A 80 7.03 -9.83 -10.65
C LEU A 80 5.71 -9.61 -11.42
N GLU A 81 5.53 -10.33 -12.51
CA GLU A 81 4.36 -10.26 -13.38
C GLU A 81 3.07 -10.65 -12.62
N ASP A 82 3.14 -11.69 -11.78
CA ASP A 82 2.02 -12.07 -10.93
C ASP A 82 1.69 -11.00 -9.90
N VAL A 83 2.70 -10.41 -9.23
CA VAL A 83 2.49 -9.33 -8.27
C VAL A 83 1.81 -8.14 -8.95
N LEU A 84 2.32 -7.68 -10.09
CA LEU A 84 1.74 -6.55 -10.82
C LEU A 84 0.32 -6.86 -11.28
N ARG A 85 0.06 -8.08 -11.77
CA ARG A 85 -1.29 -8.53 -12.11
C ARG A 85 -2.24 -8.49 -10.90
N ARG A 86 -1.76 -8.88 -9.71
CA ARG A 86 -2.52 -8.79 -8.46
C ARG A 86 -2.82 -7.34 -8.08
N VAL A 87 -1.84 -6.44 -8.16
CA VAL A 87 -2.03 -5.00 -7.91
C VAL A 87 -3.11 -4.42 -8.83
N GLN A 88 -3.09 -4.79 -10.11
CA GLN A 88 -4.08 -4.32 -11.08
C GLN A 88 -5.50 -4.83 -10.77
N LEU A 89 -5.62 -6.08 -10.32
CA LEU A 89 -6.90 -6.64 -9.87
C LEU A 89 -7.40 -6.05 -8.55
N ALA A 90 -6.51 -5.77 -7.60
CA ALA A 90 -6.85 -5.17 -6.33
C ALA A 90 -7.56 -3.82 -6.55
N GLY A 91 -7.10 -3.04 -7.55
CA GLY A 91 -7.78 -1.84 -8.01
C GLY A 91 -7.73 -0.67 -7.04
N VAL A 92 -6.88 -0.73 -6.01
CA VAL A 92 -6.72 0.32 -4.98
C VAL A 92 -6.29 1.65 -5.60
N HIS A 93 -5.40 1.60 -6.60
CA HIS A 93 -4.99 2.76 -7.42
C HIS A 93 -6.14 3.46 -8.18
N LYS A 94 -7.33 2.85 -8.26
CA LYS A 94 -8.52 3.45 -8.90
C LYS A 94 -9.38 4.24 -7.91
N LEU A 95 -9.03 4.20 -6.62
CA LEU A 95 -9.72 4.95 -5.58
C LEU A 95 -9.34 6.44 -5.66
N VAL A 96 -10.23 7.29 -5.17
CA VAL A 96 -10.02 8.75 -5.20
C VAL A 96 -9.14 9.16 -4.02
N LYS A 97 -8.06 9.88 -4.30
CA LYS A 97 -7.25 10.53 -3.25
C LYS A 97 -8.04 11.67 -2.62
N ILE A 98 -8.11 11.70 -1.31
CA ILE A 98 -8.68 12.79 -0.53
C ILE A 98 -7.60 13.20 0.48
N LEU A 99 -7.07 14.42 0.35
CA LEU A 99 -6.00 14.90 1.21
C LEU A 99 -6.41 14.78 2.70
N ASP A 100 -5.53 14.22 3.52
CA ASP A 100 -5.69 13.98 4.97
C ASP A 100 -6.84 13.03 5.38
N VAL A 101 -7.42 12.29 4.42
CA VAL A 101 -8.56 11.37 4.67
C VAL A 101 -8.41 10.03 3.96
N HIS A 102 -7.81 10.06 2.77
CA HIS A 102 -7.53 8.92 1.92
C HIS A 102 -6.29 9.26 1.09
N ASP A 103 -5.11 9.14 1.70
CA ASP A 103 -3.83 9.48 1.10
C ASP A 103 -2.84 8.32 1.13
N CYS A 104 -1.53 8.57 1.03
CA CYS A 104 -0.57 7.55 0.60
C CYS A 104 -0.53 6.31 1.51
N ASP A 105 -0.74 6.48 2.82
CA ASP A 105 -0.80 5.40 3.81
C ASP A 105 -2.06 4.54 3.65
N ASP A 106 -3.23 5.14 3.45
CA ASP A 106 -4.48 4.40 3.22
C ASP A 106 -4.42 3.54 1.96
N PHE A 107 -3.83 4.05 0.88
CA PHE A 107 -3.65 3.27 -0.34
C PHE A 107 -2.65 2.12 -0.13
N ALA A 108 -1.54 2.37 0.57
CA ALA A 108 -0.55 1.33 0.85
C ALA A 108 -1.11 0.21 1.74
N ILE A 109 -1.78 0.57 2.82
CA ILE A 109 -2.43 -0.37 3.76
C ILE A 109 -3.57 -1.11 3.06
N GLY A 110 -4.37 -0.39 2.27
CA GLY A 110 -5.46 -0.97 1.48
C GLY A 110 -4.96 -2.04 0.51
N LEU A 111 -3.82 -1.80 -0.14
CA LEU A 111 -3.22 -2.77 -1.05
C LEU A 111 -2.69 -4.00 -0.31
N VAL A 112 -2.06 -3.84 0.85
CA VAL A 112 -1.66 -5.00 1.65
C VAL A 112 -2.87 -5.80 2.13
N GLY A 113 -3.92 -5.12 2.59
CA GLY A 113 -5.17 -5.77 2.99
C GLY A 113 -5.80 -6.59 1.86
N GLU A 114 -5.68 -6.15 0.61
CA GLU A 114 -6.12 -6.94 -0.56
C GLU A 114 -5.27 -8.20 -0.73
N PHE A 115 -3.95 -8.16 -0.53
CA PHE A 115 -3.10 -9.35 -0.59
C PHE A 115 -3.46 -10.35 0.51
N SER A 116 -3.55 -9.90 1.77
CA SER A 116 -3.81 -10.78 2.91
C SER A 116 -5.24 -11.34 2.93
N ASN A 117 -6.18 -10.76 2.19
CA ASN A 117 -7.54 -11.29 2.06
C ASN A 117 -7.66 -12.45 1.04
N ASP A 118 -6.60 -12.74 0.27
CA ASP A 118 -6.57 -13.85 -0.69
C ASP A 118 -5.64 -14.99 -0.18
N PRO A 119 -6.16 -16.20 0.09
CA PRO A 119 -5.37 -17.32 0.63
C PRO A 119 -4.20 -17.80 -0.25
N PHE A 120 -4.10 -17.36 -1.51
CA PHE A 120 -2.93 -17.66 -2.34
C PHE A 120 -1.82 -16.60 -2.24
N TRP A 121 -2.11 -15.48 -1.59
CA TRP A 121 -1.27 -14.27 -1.53
C TRP A 121 -0.83 -13.89 -0.12
N TRP A 122 -1.50 -14.40 0.90
CA TRP A 122 -1.23 -14.21 2.34
C TRP A 122 0.09 -14.79 2.88
N ASP A 123 1.02 -15.19 2.01
CA ASP A 123 2.35 -15.68 2.41
C ASP A 123 3.44 -15.07 1.51
N LYS A 124 3.13 -14.00 0.79
CA LYS A 124 4.02 -13.34 -0.15
C LYS A 124 4.72 -12.18 0.55
N PRO A 125 6.01 -11.93 0.29
CA PRO A 125 6.75 -10.86 0.94
C PRO A 125 6.32 -9.50 0.37
N PHE A 126 5.15 -9.01 0.78
CA PHE A 126 4.52 -7.79 0.30
C PHE A 126 4.14 -6.90 1.50
N GLY A 127 4.60 -5.67 1.47
CA GLY A 127 4.55 -4.78 2.62
C GLY A 127 4.50 -3.32 2.23
N PHE A 128 4.76 -2.47 3.21
CA PHE A 128 4.92 -1.03 2.97
C PHE A 128 6.06 -0.45 3.80
N ILE A 129 6.59 0.67 3.29
CA ILE A 129 7.57 1.51 3.96
C ILE A 129 7.02 2.91 4.17
N ILE A 130 7.37 3.51 5.30
CA ILE A 130 7.14 4.93 5.58
C ILE A 130 8.47 5.67 5.43
N ALA A 131 8.58 6.52 4.41
CA ALA A 131 9.77 7.30 4.10
C ALA A 131 9.45 8.80 4.16
N GLY A 132 9.91 9.46 5.22
CA GLY A 132 9.55 10.86 5.48
C GLY A 132 8.03 11.02 5.64
N SER A 133 7.40 11.73 4.70
CA SER A 133 5.95 11.97 4.67
C SER A 133 5.21 11.15 3.60
N HIS A 134 5.86 10.13 3.02
CA HIS A 134 5.30 9.33 1.94
C HIS A 134 5.31 7.85 2.31
N VAL A 135 4.32 7.11 1.84
CA VAL A 135 4.19 5.68 2.05
C VAL A 135 4.18 4.97 0.71
N LEU A 136 5.05 3.98 0.55
CA LEU A 136 5.18 3.15 -0.65
C LEU A 136 4.96 1.69 -0.28
N ASN A 137 4.45 0.89 -1.20
CA ASN A 137 4.54 -0.56 -1.03
C ASN A 137 5.93 -1.03 -1.46
N ILE A 138 6.42 -2.06 -0.78
CA ILE A 138 7.67 -2.74 -1.07
C ILE A 138 7.41 -4.23 -1.09
N PHE A 139 8.03 -4.95 -2.02
CA PHE A 139 7.85 -6.38 -2.11
C PHE A 139 9.07 -7.08 -2.71
N TYR A 140 9.21 -8.37 -2.43
CA TYR A 140 10.27 -9.22 -2.97
C TYR A 140 9.69 -10.18 -4.01
N ALA A 141 10.22 -10.13 -5.23
CA ALA A 141 9.71 -10.94 -6.34
C ALA A 141 10.84 -11.35 -7.29
N LYS A 142 10.58 -12.38 -8.10
CA LYS A 142 11.49 -12.87 -9.11
C LYS A 142 11.17 -12.27 -10.48
N HIS A 143 12.17 -11.72 -11.15
CA HIS A 143 12.07 -11.27 -12.54
C HIS A 143 13.33 -11.70 -13.29
N GLU A 144 13.18 -12.25 -14.49
CA GLU A 144 14.30 -12.73 -15.32
C GLU A 144 15.29 -13.64 -14.58
N GLY A 145 14.79 -14.46 -13.64
CA GLY A 145 15.60 -15.41 -12.87
C GLY A 145 16.25 -14.82 -11.61
N VAL A 146 16.13 -13.52 -11.37
CA VAL A 146 16.70 -12.82 -10.22
C VAL A 146 15.59 -12.42 -9.25
N SER A 147 15.74 -12.79 -7.98
CA SER A 147 14.86 -12.34 -6.90
C SER A 147 15.40 -11.04 -6.32
N GLN A 148 14.57 -10.00 -6.26
CA GLN A 148 14.97 -8.68 -5.76
C GLN A 148 13.79 -7.90 -5.19
N LEU A 149 14.10 -6.78 -4.54
CA LEU A 149 13.12 -5.86 -3.99
C LEU A 149 12.64 -4.84 -5.03
N TYR A 150 11.36 -4.53 -4.97
CA TYR A 150 10.70 -3.54 -5.80
C TYR A 150 9.91 -2.56 -4.94
N LEU A 151 9.84 -1.31 -5.39
CA LEU A 151 8.97 -0.29 -4.83
C LEU A 151 7.79 -0.05 -5.77
N LEU A 152 6.64 0.21 -5.18
CA LEU A 152 5.40 0.47 -5.86
C LEU A 152 4.75 1.73 -5.27
N GLU A 153 4.35 2.65 -6.15
CA GLU A 153 3.49 3.78 -5.78
C GLU A 153 2.04 3.27 -5.69
N PRO A 154 1.45 3.16 -4.49
CA PRO A 154 0.13 2.53 -4.33
C PRO A 154 -1.01 3.34 -4.95
N MET A 155 -0.85 4.66 -5.12
CA MET A 155 -1.86 5.51 -5.75
C MET A 155 -1.92 5.32 -7.27
N THR A 156 -0.82 4.94 -7.91
CA THR A 156 -0.76 4.74 -9.37
C THR A 156 -0.73 3.26 -9.75
N GLY A 157 -0.28 2.38 -8.84
CA GLY A 157 -0.03 0.98 -9.11
C GLY A 157 1.21 0.75 -9.99
N GLU A 158 2.10 1.73 -10.07
CA GLU A 158 3.31 1.69 -10.90
C GLU A 158 4.55 1.42 -10.06
N LEU A 159 5.52 0.72 -10.65
CA LEU A 159 6.84 0.57 -10.05
C LEU A 159 7.56 1.91 -10.05
N VAL A 160 8.25 2.21 -8.94
CA VAL A 160 9.02 3.44 -8.80
C VAL A 160 10.49 3.10 -8.53
N PRO A 161 11.42 3.95 -8.99
CA PRO A 161 12.83 3.73 -8.76
C PRO A 161 13.17 3.95 -7.27
N LYS A 162 14.24 3.31 -6.79
CA LYS A 162 14.68 3.39 -5.37
C LYS A 162 14.89 4.82 -4.90
N GLU A 163 15.34 5.70 -5.80
CA GLU A 163 15.59 7.12 -5.60
C GLU A 163 14.32 7.91 -5.22
N THR A 164 13.14 7.31 -5.37
CA THR A 164 11.86 7.88 -4.90
C THR A 164 11.78 7.93 -3.37
N ILE A 165 12.53 7.09 -2.68
CA ILE A 165 12.64 7.13 -1.21
C ILE A 165 13.37 8.41 -0.82
N ASN A 166 12.58 9.43 -0.49
CA ASN A 166 13.09 10.71 -0.01
C ASN A 166 12.96 10.78 1.52
N GLY A 167 14.11 10.80 2.20
CA GLY A 167 14.18 10.94 3.65
C GLY A 167 14.45 9.62 4.38
N GLU A 168 14.33 9.67 5.69
CA GLU A 168 14.61 8.54 6.56
C GLU A 168 13.45 7.53 6.52
N ILE A 169 13.80 6.24 6.46
CA ILE A 169 12.83 5.15 6.52
C ILE A 169 12.51 4.87 7.97
N ILE A 170 11.28 5.19 8.36
CA ILE A 170 10.81 5.17 9.74
C ILE A 170 10.33 3.77 10.13
N THR A 171 9.53 3.15 9.26
CA THR A 171 8.90 1.86 9.54
C THR A 171 8.78 1.05 8.27
N MET A 172 9.07 -0.25 8.37
CA MET A 172 8.72 -1.24 7.37
C MET A 172 7.89 -2.36 7.98
N VAL A 173 6.78 -2.69 7.35
CA VAL A 173 5.94 -3.83 7.70
C VAL A 173 5.93 -4.78 6.50
N VAL A 174 6.44 -6.00 6.67
CA VAL A 174 6.31 -7.08 5.68
C VAL A 174 5.20 -7.98 6.18
N ILE A 175 4.07 -7.94 5.49
CA ILE A 175 2.89 -8.71 5.88
C ILE A 175 2.94 -10.07 5.16
N PRO A 176 2.37 -11.13 5.75
CA PRO A 176 1.94 -12.34 5.04
C PRO A 176 1.26 -12.03 3.71
#